data_AF-A0A3M1K870-F1
#
_entry.id   AF-A0A3M1K870-F1
#
_cell.length_a   1.000
_cell.length_b   1.000
_cell.length_c   1.000
_cell.angle_alpha   90.00
_cell.angle_beta   90.00
_cell.angle_gamma   90.00
#
_symmetry.space_group_name_H-M   'P 1'
#
loop_
_entity.id
_entity.type
_entity.pdbx_description
1 polymer ?
#
loop_
_entity_poly.entity_id
_entity_poly.type
_entity_poly.pdbx_seq_one_letter_code
_entity_poly.pdbx_strand_id
1 'polypeptide(L)'
;MFSLSARRHWDRPRYAPATRISLTFTALAAVCLLFADIEISTFDPWAETLRFLKGFVTPDPGNWTDVGGALLRTLAFAFVGVALGCTLGFGLALLFRYRFVRAGCAFVRAIHELFWALIFLQFFGLHPLTGVLAICIPYAG
;
A
#
# COMPACT_ATOMS: atom_id res chain seq x y z
N MET A 1 12.79 34.65 -50.34
CA MET A 1 13.83 34.35 -49.33
C MET A 1 13.24 34.61 -47.94
N PHE A 2 12.37 33.71 -47.48
CA PHE A 2 11.68 33.82 -46.19
C PHE A 2 12.57 33.21 -45.11
N SER A 3 13.14 34.06 -44.25
CA SER A 3 13.90 33.63 -43.07
C SER A 3 12.94 33.33 -41.92
N LEU A 4 12.62 32.05 -41.73
CA LEU A 4 11.91 31.55 -40.55
C LEU A 4 12.85 31.62 -39.32
N SER A 5 12.73 32.67 -38.51
CA SER A 5 13.30 32.64 -37.15
C SER A 5 12.39 31.82 -36.25
N ALA A 6 12.60 30.51 -36.20
CA ALA A 6 11.99 29.64 -35.20
C ALA A 6 12.61 29.97 -33.83
N ARG A 7 11.95 30.85 -33.07
CA ARG A 7 12.27 31.08 -31.66
C ARG A 7 11.99 29.79 -30.89
N ARG A 8 13.06 29.06 -30.60
CA ARG A 8 13.06 27.89 -29.73
C ARG A 8 12.93 28.36 -28.28
N HIS A 9 11.70 28.57 -27.82
CA HIS A 9 11.40 28.71 -26.39
C HIS A 9 11.59 27.33 -25.77
N TRP A 10 12.77 27.11 -25.19
CA TRP A 10 13.03 25.99 -24.29
C TRP A 10 12.78 26.52 -22.89
N ASP A 11 11.53 26.47 -22.47
CA ASP A 11 11.17 26.64 -21.07
C ASP A 11 11.88 25.54 -20.27
N ARG A 12 12.93 25.92 -19.55
CA ARG A 12 13.59 25.03 -18.59
C ARG A 12 12.57 24.67 -17.54
N PRO A 13 12.24 23.38 -17.34
CA PRO A 13 11.22 23.04 -16.36
C PRO A 13 11.74 23.39 -14.96
N ARG A 14 10.92 24.08 -14.17
CA ARG A 14 11.22 24.51 -12.81
C ARG A 14 11.25 23.30 -11.85
N TYR A 15 12.30 22.50 -11.89
CA TYR A 15 12.44 21.27 -11.06
C TYR A 15 13.07 21.49 -9.67
N ALA A 16 13.52 22.71 -9.32
CA ALA A 16 14.32 22.95 -8.11
C ALA A 16 13.72 22.41 -6.78
N PRO A 17 12.40 22.44 -6.53
CA PRO A 17 11.83 21.90 -5.29
C PRO A 17 11.77 20.37 -5.29
N ALA A 18 11.36 19.75 -6.40
CA ALA A 18 11.13 18.31 -6.51
C ALA A 18 12.44 17.52 -6.43
N THR A 19 13.49 18.00 -7.10
CA THR A 19 14.81 17.37 -7.06
C THR A 19 15.39 17.35 -5.65
N ARG A 20 15.25 18.46 -4.90
CA ARG A 20 15.73 18.53 -3.51
C ARG A 20 15.02 17.53 -2.60
N ILE A 21 13.70 17.38 -2.75
CA ILE A 21 12.90 16.42 -1.98
C ILE A 21 13.30 14.98 -2.33
N SER A 22 13.46 14.66 -3.62
CA SER A 22 13.89 13.31 -4.05
C SER A 22 15.30 12.97 -3.53
N LEU A 23 16.22 13.93 -3.51
CA LEU A 23 17.55 13.75 -2.94
C LEU A 23 17.50 13.52 -1.43
N THR A 24 16.64 14.24 -0.70
CA THR A 24 16.47 14.00 0.75
C THR A 24 15.88 12.62 1.04
N PHE A 25 14.92 12.15 0.24
CA PHE A 25 14.39 10.78 0.38
C PHE A 25 15.45 9.73 0.07
N THR A 26 16.25 9.95 -0.98
CA THR A 26 17.34 9.03 -1.35
C THR A 26 18.40 8.94 -0.25
N ALA A 27 18.80 10.08 0.31
CA ALA A 27 19.74 10.12 1.44
C ALA A 27 19.16 9.44 2.69
N LEU A 28 17.89 9.69 3.01
CA LEU A 28 17.20 9.03 4.13
C LEU A 28 17.11 7.52 3.92
N ALA A 29 16.78 7.06 2.72
CA ALA A 29 16.73 5.63 2.39
C ALA A 29 18.10 4.95 2.57
N ALA A 30 19.19 5.61 2.15
CA ALA A 30 20.54 5.12 2.37
C ALA A 30 20.91 5.02 3.86
N VAL A 31 20.48 5.99 4.68
CA VAL A 31 20.66 5.94 6.15
C VAL A 31 19.83 4.81 6.76
N CYS A 32 18.56 4.65 6.37
CA CYS A 32 17.70 3.56 6.86
C CYS A 32 18.27 2.18 6.53
N LEU A 33 18.98 2.04 5.39
CA LEU A 33 19.64 0.80 4.98
C LEU A 33 20.70 0.33 6.00
N LEU A 34 21.34 1.25 6.73
CA LEU A 34 22.30 0.91 7.79
C LEU A 34 21.63 0.28 9.02
N PHE A 35 20.34 0.55 9.22
CA PHE A 35 19.54 0.04 10.32
C PHE A 35 18.56 -1.06 9.89
N ALA A 36 18.51 -1.38 8.59
CA ALA A 36 17.65 -2.41 8.06
C ALA A 36 18.22 -3.77 8.46
N ASP A 37 17.47 -4.50 9.28
CA ASP A 37 17.76 -5.89 9.58
C ASP A 37 17.45 -6.73 8.33
N ILE A 38 18.46 -6.90 7.48
CA ILE A 38 18.41 -7.81 6.32
C ILE A 38 18.71 -9.22 6.83
N GLU A 39 17.90 -9.70 7.76
CA GLU A 39 17.94 -11.10 8.17
C GLU A 39 17.20 -11.93 7.11
N ILE A 40 17.93 -12.82 6.43
CA ILE A 40 17.35 -13.78 5.49
C ILE A 40 16.69 -14.88 6.32
N SER A 41 15.49 -14.58 6.83
CA SER A 41 14.67 -15.56 7.52
C SER A 41 14.16 -16.56 6.50
N THR A 42 14.81 -17.73 6.47
CA THR A 42 14.39 -18.87 5.66
C THR A 42 13.18 -19.51 6.34
N PHE A 43 12.04 -18.82 6.33
CA PHE A 43 10.78 -19.55 6.20
C PHE A 43 10.83 -20.29 4.84
N ASP A 44 10.05 -21.33 4.63
CA ASP A 44 9.92 -22.00 3.33
C ASP A 44 8.73 -21.38 2.54
N PRO A 45 8.80 -20.11 2.05
CA PRO A 45 7.69 -19.49 1.34
C PRO A 45 7.41 -20.22 0.01
N TRP A 46 8.44 -20.87 -0.56
CA TRP A 46 8.30 -21.62 -1.79
C TRP A 46 7.40 -22.85 -1.62
N ALA A 47 7.50 -23.56 -0.49
CA ALA A 47 6.68 -24.73 -0.22
C ALA A 47 5.19 -24.35 -0.06
N GLU A 48 4.90 -23.25 0.65
CA GLU A 48 3.54 -22.74 0.83
C GLU A 48 2.95 -22.15 -0.46
N THR A 49 3.76 -21.40 -1.22
CA THR A 49 3.35 -20.86 -2.53
C THR A 49 3.05 -22.00 -3.51
N LEU A 50 3.87 -23.04 -3.51
CA LEU A 50 3.65 -24.23 -4.33
C LEU A 50 2.42 -25.03 -3.88
N ARG A 51 2.09 -25.03 -2.57
CA ARG A 51 0.87 -25.66 -2.05
C ARG A 51 -0.39 -24.90 -2.49
N PHE A 52 -0.34 -23.57 -2.46
CA PHE A 52 -1.36 -22.71 -3.06
C PHE A 52 -1.51 -22.97 -4.57
N LEU A 53 -0.39 -23.01 -5.30
CA LEU A 53 -0.38 -23.23 -6.75
C LEU A 53 -0.93 -24.62 -7.11
N LYS A 54 -0.59 -25.66 -6.34
CA LYS A 54 -1.16 -27.00 -6.49
C LYS A 54 -2.66 -27.02 -6.25
N GLY A 55 -3.14 -26.35 -5.19
CA GLY A 55 -4.58 -26.19 -4.92
C GLY A 55 -5.33 -25.45 -6.03
N PHE A 56 -4.67 -24.51 -6.72
CA PHE A 56 -5.24 -23.82 -7.88
C PHE A 56 -5.31 -24.72 -9.13
N VAL A 57 -4.33 -25.60 -9.33
CA VAL A 57 -4.27 -26.52 -10.49
C VAL A 57 -5.17 -27.74 -10.33
N THR A 58 -5.46 -28.18 -9.10
CA THR A 58 -6.41 -29.26 -8.81
C THR A 58 -7.65 -28.72 -8.08
N PRO A 59 -8.49 -27.91 -8.74
CA PRO A 59 -9.73 -27.44 -8.13
C PRO A 59 -10.68 -28.63 -7.95
N ASP A 60 -11.26 -28.78 -6.76
CA ASP A 60 -12.34 -29.73 -6.50
C ASP A 60 -13.68 -29.09 -6.93
N PRO A 61 -14.33 -29.56 -8.01
CA PRO A 61 -15.57 -28.98 -8.51
C PRO A 61 -16.81 -29.36 -7.68
N GLY A 62 -16.67 -30.14 -6.60
CA GLY A 62 -17.80 -30.65 -5.81
C GLY A 62 -18.48 -29.65 -4.87
N ASN A 63 -17.90 -28.46 -4.64
CA ASN A 63 -18.26 -27.64 -3.47
C ASN A 63 -18.59 -26.16 -3.79
N TRP A 64 -19.53 -25.95 -4.72
CA TRP A 64 -20.00 -24.61 -5.15
C TRP A 64 -20.54 -23.74 -4.01
N THR A 65 -21.06 -24.34 -2.95
CA THR A 65 -21.53 -23.65 -1.73
C THR A 65 -20.40 -22.97 -0.97
N ASP A 66 -19.23 -23.59 -0.91
CA ASP A 66 -18.07 -23.03 -0.22
C ASP A 66 -17.43 -21.89 -1.01
N VAL A 67 -17.46 -21.95 -2.34
CA VAL A 67 -17.04 -20.85 -3.21
C VAL A 67 -17.91 -19.61 -2.99
N GLY A 68 -19.23 -19.78 -2.97
CA GLY A 68 -20.17 -18.70 -2.66
C GLY A 68 -19.90 -18.07 -1.28
N GLY A 69 -19.69 -18.91 -0.27
CA GLY A 69 -19.32 -18.46 1.08
C GLY A 69 -17.98 -17.71 1.11
N ALA A 70 -16.98 -18.14 0.35
CA ALA A 70 -15.68 -17.46 0.25
C ALA A 70 -15.78 -16.09 -0.44
N LEU A 71 -16.59 -15.98 -1.50
CA LEU A 71 -16.88 -14.70 -2.17
C LEU A 71 -17.59 -13.73 -1.22
N LEU A 72 -18.62 -14.20 -0.51
CA LEU A 72 -19.31 -13.42 0.52
C LEU A 72 -18.37 -12.94 1.62
N ARG A 73 -17.45 -13.79 2.09
CA ARG A 73 -16.42 -13.41 3.08
C ARG A 73 -15.45 -12.36 2.54
N THR A 74 -15.02 -12.48 1.28
CA THR A 74 -14.15 -11.49 0.61
C THR A 74 -14.86 -10.13 0.51
N LEU A 75 -16.14 -10.16 0.15
CA LEU A 75 -16.97 -8.97 0.05
C LEU A 75 -17.22 -8.34 1.42
N ALA A 76 -17.56 -9.14 2.43
CA ALA A 76 -17.77 -8.69 3.81
C ALA A 76 -16.51 -8.05 4.38
N PHE A 77 -15.36 -8.69 4.20
CA PHE A 77 -14.05 -8.16 4.56
C PHE A 77 -13.79 -6.79 3.92
N ALA A 78 -14.04 -6.66 2.61
CA ALA A 78 -13.79 -5.43 1.87
C ALA A 78 -14.72 -4.31 2.36
N PHE A 79 -16.00 -4.60 2.55
CA PHE A 79 -16.95 -3.63 3.08
C PHE A 79 -16.61 -3.19 4.50
N VAL A 80 -16.23 -4.11 5.39
CA VAL A 80 -15.83 -3.77 6.75
C VAL A 80 -14.57 -2.89 6.75
N GLY A 81 -13.55 -3.25 5.95
CA GLY A 81 -12.31 -2.47 5.84
C GLY A 81 -12.56 -1.05 5.32
N VAL A 82 -13.35 -0.92 4.25
CA VAL A 82 -13.70 0.39 3.68
C VAL A 82 -14.62 1.19 4.61
N ALA A 83 -15.61 0.56 5.26
CA ALA A 83 -16.48 1.24 6.21
C ALA A 83 -15.70 1.78 7.42
N LEU A 84 -14.77 0.99 7.96
CA LEU A 84 -13.87 1.45 9.03
C LEU A 84 -12.94 2.55 8.52
N GLY A 85 -12.38 2.41 7.32
CA GLY A 85 -11.58 3.45 6.68
C GLY A 85 -12.33 4.77 6.54
N CYS A 86 -13.56 4.74 6.02
CA CYS A 86 -14.41 5.91 5.85
C CYS A 86 -14.82 6.55 7.19
N THR A 87 -15.15 5.75 8.22
CA THR A 87 -15.53 6.30 9.53
C THR A 87 -14.36 6.97 10.24
N LEU A 88 -13.18 6.34 10.23
CA LEU A 88 -11.96 6.92 10.77
C LEU A 88 -11.50 8.13 9.96
N GLY A 89 -11.52 8.04 8.63
CA GLY A 89 -11.18 9.14 7.73
C GLY A 89 -12.11 10.34 7.88
N PHE A 90 -13.41 10.10 8.08
CA PHE A 90 -14.37 11.15 8.40
C PHE A 90 -14.09 11.80 9.76
N GLY A 91 -13.76 11.02 10.79
CA GLY A 91 -13.32 11.53 12.08
C GLY A 91 -12.07 12.40 11.97
N LEU A 92 -11.08 11.95 11.20
CA LEU A 92 -9.86 12.70 10.90
C LEU A 92 -10.17 13.98 10.11
N ALA A 93 -11.11 13.96 9.17
CA ALA A 93 -11.55 15.11 8.37
C ALA A 93 -12.04 16.29 9.24
N LEU A 94 -12.68 16.01 10.38
CA LEU A 94 -13.09 17.05 11.33
C LEU A 94 -11.89 17.75 12.00
N LEU A 95 -10.77 17.04 12.12
CA LEU A 95 -9.53 17.49 12.75
C LEU A 95 -8.49 18.00 11.75
N PHE A 96 -8.81 18.05 10.44
CA PHE A 96 -7.88 18.48 9.37
C PHE A 96 -7.37 19.92 9.48
N ARG A 97 -7.95 20.72 10.40
CA ARG A 97 -7.43 22.04 10.78
C ARG A 97 -6.00 21.95 11.31
N TYR A 98 -5.64 20.85 11.98
CA TYR A 98 -4.30 20.66 12.53
C TYR A 98 -3.31 20.18 11.47
N ARG A 99 -2.23 20.95 11.30
CA ARG A 99 -1.12 20.62 10.39
C ARG A 99 -0.49 19.24 10.65
N PHE A 100 -0.48 18.79 11.91
CA PHE A 100 0.02 17.46 12.29
C PHE A 100 -0.89 16.33 11.80
N VAL A 101 -2.22 16.49 11.90
CA VAL A 101 -3.19 15.50 11.41
C VAL A 101 -3.07 15.35 9.90
N ARG A 102 -3.00 16.47 9.16
CA ARG A 102 -2.82 16.45 7.71
C ARG A 102 -1.50 15.78 7.29
N ALA A 103 -0.41 16.03 8.02
CA ALA A 103 0.87 15.39 7.76
C ALA A 103 0.84 13.87 8.06
N GLY A 104 0.19 13.46 9.16
CA GLY A 104 0.00 12.06 9.52
C GLY A 104 -0.84 11.30 8.50
N CYS A 105 -1.98 11.87 8.10
CA CYS A 105 -2.83 11.40 7.01
C CYS A 105 -2.04 11.18 5.71
N ALA A 106 -1.31 12.22 5.25
CA ALA A 106 -0.49 12.13 4.05
C ALA A 106 0.64 11.09 4.17
N PHE A 107 1.24 10.91 5.35
CA PHE A 107 2.27 9.92 5.59
C PHE A 107 1.71 8.49 5.49
N VAL A 108 0.59 8.23 6.17
CA VAL A 108 -0.07 6.92 6.15
C VAL A 108 -0.49 6.53 4.73
N ARG A 109 -0.99 7.49 3.94
CA ARG A 109 -1.37 7.28 2.53
C ARG A 109 -0.17 7.14 1.58
N ALA A 110 0.98 7.72 1.92
CA ALA A 110 2.20 7.59 1.12
C ALA A 110 2.82 6.18 1.22
N ILE A 111 2.54 5.46 2.31
CA ILE A 111 2.96 4.06 2.48
C ILE A 111 1.99 3.17 1.70
N HIS A 112 2.53 2.31 0.86
CA HIS A 112 1.72 1.40 0.05
C HIS A 112 0.97 0.38 0.93
N GLU A 113 -0.26 0.06 0.58
CA GLU A 113 -1.13 -0.88 1.31
C GLU A 113 -0.48 -2.27 1.51
N LEU A 114 0.38 -2.72 0.58
CA LEU A 114 1.12 -3.97 0.75
C LEU A 114 2.09 -3.93 1.94
N PHE A 115 2.71 -2.79 2.25
CA PHE A 115 3.56 -2.68 3.43
C PHE A 115 2.75 -2.88 4.71
N TRP A 116 1.57 -2.26 4.78
CA TRP A 116 0.66 -2.46 5.91
C TRP A 116 0.22 -3.92 6.02
N ALA A 117 -0.10 -4.56 4.89
CA ALA A 117 -0.45 -5.98 4.86
C ALA A 117 0.69 -6.87 5.39
N LEU A 118 1.93 -6.63 4.95
CA LEU A 118 3.10 -7.40 5.38
C LEU A 118 3.38 -7.22 6.87
N ILE A 119 3.32 -5.99 7.39
CA ILE A 119 3.53 -5.72 8.83
C ILE A 119 2.49 -6.49 9.66
N PHE A 120 1.21 -6.36 9.32
CA PHE A 120 0.16 -7.06 10.05
C PHE A 120 0.22 -8.58 9.88
N LEU A 121 0.65 -9.07 8.72
CA LEU A 121 0.82 -10.49 8.47
C LEU A 121 1.86 -11.10 9.41
N GLN A 122 2.94 -10.37 9.72
CA GLN A 122 3.94 -10.83 10.68
C GLN A 122 3.42 -10.83 12.14
N PHE A 123 2.50 -9.92 12.48
CA PHE A 123 1.91 -9.87 13.83
C PHE A 123 0.75 -10.86 14.04
N PHE A 124 -0.17 -10.96 13.08
CA PHE A 124 -1.42 -11.70 13.21
C PHE A 124 -1.48 -12.99 12.38
N GLY A 125 -0.52 -13.21 11.49
CA GLY A 125 -0.55 -14.32 10.54
C GLY A 125 -1.61 -14.15 9.44
N LEU A 126 -1.93 -15.27 8.78
CA LEU A 126 -2.93 -15.36 7.71
C LEU A 126 -4.36 -15.29 8.29
N HIS A 127 -4.73 -14.12 8.82
CA HIS A 127 -6.04 -13.86 9.39
C HIS A 127 -6.81 -12.83 8.54
N PRO A 128 -8.16 -12.93 8.41
CA PRO A 128 -8.95 -11.92 7.69
C PRO A 128 -8.77 -10.50 8.26
N LEU A 129 -8.56 -10.35 9.57
CA LEU A 129 -8.32 -9.04 10.19
C LEU A 129 -7.09 -8.33 9.61
N THR A 130 -6.07 -9.09 9.23
CA THR A 130 -4.81 -8.59 8.69
C THR A 130 -5.04 -7.71 7.47
N GLY A 131 -5.87 -8.19 6.53
CA GLY A 131 -6.21 -7.41 5.35
C GLY A 131 -7.18 -6.25 5.64
N VAL A 132 -8.09 -6.38 6.62
CA VAL A 132 -9.06 -5.33 6.96
C VAL A 132 -8.30 -4.11 7.44
N LEU A 133 -7.33 -4.33 8.34
CA LEU A 133 -6.45 -3.28 8.86
C LEU A 133 -5.54 -2.71 7.78
N ALA A 134 -4.99 -3.57 6.91
CA ALA A 134 -4.10 -3.14 5.82
C ALA A 134 -4.78 -2.19 4.84
N ILE A 135 -6.08 -2.37 4.56
CA ILE A 135 -6.87 -1.48 3.72
C ILE A 135 -7.37 -0.29 4.55
N CYS A 136 -7.85 -0.51 5.77
CA CYS A 136 -8.45 0.54 6.60
C CYS A 136 -7.50 1.73 6.84
N ILE A 137 -6.22 1.46 7.13
CA ILE A 137 -5.23 2.48 7.48
C ILE A 137 -4.96 3.49 6.34
N PRO A 138 -4.50 3.07 5.14
CA PRO A 138 -4.24 3.98 4.02
C PRO A 138 -5.50 4.64 3.47
N TYR A 139 -6.68 4.03 3.62
CA TYR A 139 -7.95 4.62 3.20
C TYR A 139 -8.53 5.64 4.21
N ALA A 140 -8.21 5.52 5.50
CA ALA A 140 -8.55 6.52 6.50
C ALA A 140 -7.61 7.74 6.46
N GLY A 141 -6.33 7.48 6.20
CA GLY A 141 -5.25 8.47 6.13
C GLY A 141 -5.29 9.27 4.85
#